data_AF-A0A436WYM4-F1
#
_entry.id   AF-A0A436WYM4-F1
#
_cell.length_a   1.000
_cell.length_b   1.000
_cell.length_c   1.000
_cell.angle_alpha   90.00
_cell.angle_beta   90.00
_cell.angle_gamma   90.00
#
_symmetry.space_group_name_H-M   'P 1'
#
loop_
_entity.id
_entity.type
_entity.pdbx_description
1 polymer ?
#
loop_
_entity_poly.entity_id
_entity_poly.type
_entity_poly.pdbx_seq_one_letter_code
_entity_poly.pdbx_strand_id
1 'polypeptide(L)'
;MAKSMIQLRQDAERQRIEAYQVTLRRVTAVPRPAPNFERAIEEACRGFARRAIRDGALWRPKLKTRDPARLRLAAARFLYARYPVSAALEAIWLDSSGLNADEVALRKAWYVAAARSDSLYKAGANAWLSRKEVHCFVNVVGDFTFEEAFWLAIARSCTDDPGLATRLARTKIARTPRGEIAFWREVARFFCGHPTSREEIDDLCDYLGAMHRRDRAYSLKGRTLVSLRRQMVEWHRDIAAIERIEALRRRAAGKGQQAQGPAWDGSRLEDWDWEPSAKEAKAHGERFFVRQLRTAEDLVAESRAMHHCVSLYAAKCIAGNASIWVLRRKALGKIERLLTIELDPQNRAVQVRGFGNRLATAEERKIVERWAKARGVVLRA
;
A
#
# COMPACT_ATOMS: atom_id res chain seq x y z
N MET A 1 -17.96 43.30 -63.59
CA MET A 1 -17.99 41.95 -64.21
C MET A 1 -17.96 40.91 -63.11
N ALA A 2 -19.03 40.15 -62.94
CA ALA A 2 -19.11 39.10 -61.92
C ALA A 2 -18.16 37.96 -62.30
N LYS A 3 -17.22 37.60 -61.41
CA LYS A 3 -16.30 36.48 -61.65
C LYS A 3 -17.10 35.19 -61.80
N SER A 4 -16.75 34.39 -62.81
CA SER A 4 -17.37 33.08 -63.04
C SER A 4 -17.19 32.18 -61.82
N MET A 5 -18.18 31.34 -61.52
CA MET A 5 -18.14 30.36 -60.42
C MET A 5 -16.90 29.45 -60.48
N ILE A 6 -16.34 29.23 -61.68
CA ILE A 6 -15.10 28.48 -61.89
C ILE A 6 -13.88 29.26 -61.39
N GLN A 7 -13.82 30.57 -61.65
CA GLN A 7 -12.73 31.43 -61.16
C GLN A 7 -12.74 31.54 -59.64
N LEU A 8 -13.92 31.60 -59.01
CA LEU A 8 -14.04 31.61 -57.56
C LEU A 8 -13.51 30.32 -56.91
N ARG A 9 -13.76 29.15 -57.54
CA ARG A 9 -13.21 27.87 -57.07
C ARG A 9 -11.68 27.82 -57.19
N GLN A 10 -11.13 28.27 -58.32
CA GLN A 10 -9.69 28.31 -58.53
C GLN A 10 -8.97 29.29 -57.59
N ASP A 11 -9.59 30.43 -57.30
CA ASP A 11 -9.06 31.41 -56.34
C ASP A 11 -9.09 30.85 -54.91
N ALA A 12 -10.16 30.15 -54.52
CA ALA A 12 -10.24 29.50 -53.21
C ALA A 12 -9.24 28.34 -53.04
N GLU A 13 -8.99 27.58 -54.11
CA GLU A 13 -7.99 26.50 -54.11
C GLU A 13 -6.56 27.05 -54.03
N ARG A 14 -6.25 28.13 -54.76
CA ARG A 14 -4.98 28.86 -54.61
C ARG A 14 -4.77 29.36 -53.20
N GLN A 15 -5.79 30.00 -52.59
CA GLN A 15 -5.71 30.48 -51.21
C GLN A 15 -5.49 29.34 -50.22
N ARG A 16 -6.12 28.17 -50.42
CA ARG A 16 -5.88 26.97 -49.61
C ARG A 16 -4.45 26.47 -49.73
N ILE A 17 -3.93 26.37 -50.96
CA ILE A 17 -2.55 25.92 -51.20
C ILE A 17 -1.57 26.92 -50.60
N GLU A 18 -1.81 28.21 -50.75
CA GLU A 18 -0.96 29.28 -50.21
C GLU A 18 -0.98 29.28 -48.67
N ALA A 19 -2.15 29.15 -48.04
CA ALA A 19 -2.27 28.99 -46.60
C ALA A 19 -1.57 27.71 -46.09
N TYR A 20 -1.68 26.60 -46.83
CA TYR A 20 -1.00 25.35 -46.49
C TYR A 20 0.53 25.50 -46.63
N GLN A 21 1.01 26.15 -47.69
CA GLN A 21 2.44 26.43 -47.89
C GLN A 21 2.99 27.40 -46.84
N VAL A 22 2.23 28.41 -46.42
CA VAL A 22 2.60 29.31 -45.31
C VAL A 22 2.69 28.53 -43.99
N THR A 23 1.80 27.57 -43.77
CA THR A 23 1.83 26.68 -42.59
C THR A 23 3.06 25.78 -42.62
N LEU A 24 3.39 25.19 -43.76
CA LEU A 24 4.61 24.39 -43.95
C LEU A 24 5.90 25.22 -43.81
N ARG A 25 5.92 26.47 -44.30
CA ARG A 25 7.06 27.40 -44.14
C ARG A 25 7.26 27.85 -42.69
N ARG A 26 6.19 27.94 -41.89
CA ARG A 26 6.26 28.19 -40.43
C ARG A 26 6.77 26.98 -39.64
N VAL A 27 6.71 25.77 -40.20
CA VAL A 27 7.41 24.60 -39.67
C VAL A 27 8.84 24.57 -40.21
N THR A 28 9.59 25.64 -39.98
CA THR A 28 11.05 25.52 -40.00
C THR A 28 11.42 24.70 -38.78
N ALA A 29 11.96 23.50 -39.00
CA ALA A 29 12.47 22.68 -37.90
C ALA A 29 13.53 23.51 -37.18
N VAL A 30 13.22 24.00 -35.98
CA VAL A 30 14.21 24.63 -35.10
C VAL A 30 15.44 23.73 -35.09
N PRO A 31 16.64 24.24 -35.40
CA PRO A 31 17.83 23.42 -35.44
C PRO A 31 17.97 22.70 -34.10
N ARG A 32 17.83 21.38 -34.13
CA ARG A 32 17.82 20.58 -32.91
C ARG A 32 19.25 20.60 -32.35
N PRO A 33 19.46 21.01 -31.09
CA PRO A 33 20.79 21.09 -30.53
C PRO A 33 21.49 19.72 -30.58
N ALA A 34 22.82 19.76 -30.66
CA ALA A 34 23.64 18.56 -30.64
C ALA A 34 23.46 17.81 -29.30
N PRO A 35 23.63 16.47 -29.27
CA PRO A 35 23.67 15.72 -28.01
C PRO A 35 24.73 16.31 -27.06
N ASN A 36 24.33 16.63 -25.83
CA ASN A 36 25.25 17.19 -24.84
C ASN A 36 25.93 16.06 -24.05
N PHE A 37 27.10 15.62 -24.55
CA PHE A 37 27.88 14.53 -23.94
C PHE A 37 28.61 14.96 -22.65
N GLU A 38 29.02 16.22 -22.56
CA GLU A 38 29.67 16.78 -21.37
C GLU A 38 28.73 16.73 -20.17
N ARG A 39 27.50 17.23 -20.34
CA ARG A 39 26.45 17.15 -19.32
C ARG A 39 26.16 15.70 -18.93
N ALA A 40 26.18 14.76 -19.87
CA ALA A 40 25.96 13.35 -19.57
C ALA A 40 27.09 12.77 -18.69
N ILE A 41 28.35 13.13 -18.94
CA ILE A 41 29.49 12.78 -18.07
C ILE A 41 29.31 13.41 -16.69
N GLU A 42 29.02 14.72 -16.62
CA GLU A 42 28.82 15.43 -15.35
C GLU A 42 27.72 14.79 -14.49
N GLU A 43 26.56 14.50 -15.10
CA GLU A 43 25.44 13.85 -14.43
C GLU A 43 25.79 12.41 -13.98
N ALA A 44 26.57 11.68 -14.77
CA ALA A 44 27.04 10.34 -14.43
C ALA A 44 28.10 10.36 -13.30
N CYS A 45 28.93 11.39 -13.26
CA CYS A 45 30.00 11.58 -12.27
C CYS A 45 29.50 12.18 -10.95
N ARG A 46 28.33 12.82 -10.92
CA ARG A 46 27.81 13.48 -9.72
C ARG A 46 27.69 12.51 -8.54
N GLY A 47 28.52 12.73 -7.51
CA GLY A 47 28.63 11.88 -6.31
C GLY A 47 29.46 10.59 -6.48
N PHE A 48 29.96 10.30 -7.69
CA PHE A 48 30.63 9.03 -8.05
C PHE A 48 31.94 9.20 -8.82
N ALA A 49 32.39 10.44 -9.10
CA ALA A 49 33.56 10.74 -9.92
C ALA A 49 34.83 9.94 -9.54
N ARG A 50 35.11 9.80 -8.23
CA ARG A 50 36.28 9.05 -7.72
C ARG A 50 36.24 7.54 -7.99
N ARG A 51 35.11 7.00 -8.47
CA ARG A 51 34.94 5.57 -8.76
C ARG A 51 35.08 5.23 -10.26
N ALA A 52 35.25 6.24 -11.12
CA ALA A 52 35.44 6.06 -12.55
C ALA A 52 36.75 5.29 -12.82
N ILE A 53 36.70 4.36 -13.77
CA ILE A 53 37.85 3.57 -14.22
C ILE A 53 38.39 4.05 -15.58
N ARG A 54 37.66 4.93 -16.26
CA ARG A 54 38.07 5.60 -17.51
C ARG A 54 37.88 7.10 -17.37
N ASP A 55 38.79 7.85 -17.98
CA ASP A 55 38.70 9.31 -18.06
C ASP A 55 37.58 9.72 -19.03
N GLY A 56 36.63 10.52 -18.55
CA GLY A 56 35.52 11.06 -19.33
C GLY A 56 35.98 11.88 -20.54
N ALA A 57 37.14 12.54 -20.46
CA ALA A 57 37.71 13.31 -21.57
C ALA A 57 38.10 12.43 -22.77
N LEU A 58 38.23 11.12 -22.57
CA LEU A 58 38.52 10.15 -23.62
C LEU A 58 37.24 9.58 -24.27
N TRP A 59 36.05 9.93 -23.78
CA TRP A 59 34.82 9.42 -24.35
C TRP A 59 34.57 10.01 -25.75
N ARG A 60 34.41 9.14 -26.75
CA ARG A 60 34.07 9.50 -28.14
C ARG A 60 32.83 8.72 -28.59
N PRO A 61 31.63 9.02 -28.06
CA PRO A 61 30.42 8.25 -28.36
C PRO A 61 29.93 8.44 -29.80
N LYS A 62 29.57 7.35 -30.47
CA LYS A 62 28.94 7.35 -31.81
C LYS A 62 27.42 7.20 -31.72
N LEU A 63 26.79 7.79 -30.70
CA LEU A 63 25.36 7.63 -30.43
C LEU A 63 24.51 8.62 -31.24
N LYS A 64 23.43 8.14 -31.85
CA LYS A 64 22.46 8.95 -32.61
C LYS A 64 21.26 9.41 -31.77
N THR A 65 21.35 9.33 -30.44
CA THR A 65 20.27 9.72 -29.52
C THR A 65 20.55 11.07 -28.86
N ARG A 66 19.48 11.80 -28.56
CA ARG A 66 19.50 13.06 -27.81
C ARG A 66 18.82 12.93 -26.44
N ASP A 67 18.28 11.75 -26.16
CA ASP A 67 17.63 11.45 -24.90
C ASP A 67 18.65 11.54 -23.75
N PRO A 68 18.50 12.51 -22.81
CA PRO A 68 19.44 12.71 -21.72
C PRO A 68 19.65 11.45 -20.87
N ALA A 69 18.59 10.66 -20.66
CA ALA A 69 18.65 9.41 -19.90
C ALA A 69 19.57 8.38 -20.59
N ARG A 70 19.40 8.20 -21.90
CA ARG A 70 20.24 7.28 -22.68
C ARG A 70 21.70 7.74 -22.78
N LEU A 71 21.92 9.05 -22.91
CA LEU A 71 23.27 9.62 -22.89
C LEU A 71 23.95 9.40 -21.54
N ARG A 72 23.23 9.61 -20.43
CA ARG A 72 23.73 9.37 -19.07
C ARG A 72 24.08 7.91 -18.82
N LEU A 73 23.21 6.97 -19.23
CA LEU A 73 23.50 5.54 -19.15
C LEU A 73 24.74 5.17 -19.99
N ALA A 74 24.87 5.72 -21.20
CA ALA A 74 26.04 5.47 -22.03
C ALA A 74 27.32 6.03 -21.42
N ALA A 75 27.27 7.22 -20.80
CA ALA A 75 28.38 7.77 -20.05
C ALA A 75 28.74 6.88 -18.86
N ALA A 76 27.76 6.40 -18.09
CA ALA A 76 27.99 5.49 -16.96
C ALA A 76 28.64 4.16 -17.40
N ARG A 77 28.18 3.56 -18.51
CA ARG A 77 28.82 2.37 -19.11
C ARG A 77 30.28 2.65 -19.45
N PHE A 78 30.57 3.78 -20.07
CA PHE A 78 31.94 4.15 -20.43
C PHE A 78 32.81 4.40 -19.19
N LEU A 79 32.33 5.17 -18.22
CA LEU A 79 33.10 5.61 -17.05
C LEU A 79 33.36 4.46 -16.07
N TYR A 80 32.40 3.56 -15.88
CA TYR A 80 32.42 2.60 -14.77
C TYR A 80 32.48 1.13 -15.20
N ALA A 81 32.02 0.76 -16.40
CA ALA A 81 31.82 -0.65 -16.76
C ALA A 81 33.03 -1.29 -17.46
N ARG A 82 33.53 -2.39 -16.87
CA ARG A 82 34.41 -3.36 -17.54
C ARG A 82 33.59 -4.45 -18.22
N TYR A 83 32.45 -4.81 -17.62
CA TYR A 83 31.57 -5.88 -18.07
C TYR A 83 30.15 -5.36 -18.31
N PRO A 84 29.36 -6.02 -19.19
CA PRO A 84 27.94 -5.75 -19.32
C PRO A 84 27.21 -5.91 -17.99
N VAL A 85 26.22 -5.06 -17.74
CA VAL A 85 25.39 -5.08 -16.53
C VAL A 85 23.93 -5.27 -16.93
N SER A 86 23.14 -5.94 -16.09
CA SER A 86 21.72 -6.16 -16.36
C SER A 86 20.94 -4.85 -16.45
N ALA A 87 19.88 -4.85 -17.27
CA ALA A 87 18.99 -3.69 -17.46
C ALA A 87 18.41 -3.18 -16.13
N ALA A 88 18.13 -4.08 -15.19
CA ALA A 88 17.62 -3.78 -13.86
C ALA A 88 18.55 -2.85 -13.05
N LEU A 89 19.87 -3.07 -13.13
CA LEU A 89 20.88 -2.24 -12.48
C LEU A 89 21.20 -0.97 -13.29
N GLU A 90 21.02 -1.01 -14.61
CA GLU A 90 21.18 0.15 -15.49
C GLU A 90 20.05 1.17 -15.36
N ALA A 91 18.86 0.73 -14.95
CA ALA A 91 17.66 1.56 -14.83
C ALA A 91 17.88 2.85 -14.03
N ILE A 92 18.75 2.83 -13.02
CA ILE A 92 19.05 4.01 -12.19
C ILE A 92 19.66 5.18 -12.97
N TRP A 93 20.32 4.90 -14.09
CA TRP A 93 20.90 5.95 -14.94
C TRP A 93 19.87 6.52 -15.92
N LEU A 94 18.82 5.76 -16.20
CA LEU A 94 17.74 6.19 -17.08
C LEU A 94 16.74 7.06 -16.33
N ASP A 95 16.22 6.56 -15.21
CA ASP A 95 15.26 7.27 -14.38
C ASP A 95 15.53 7.03 -12.90
N SER A 96 15.51 8.10 -12.13
CA SER A 96 15.63 8.10 -10.67
C SER A 96 14.47 8.83 -10.00
N SER A 97 13.41 9.13 -10.75
CA SER A 97 12.21 9.78 -10.25
C SER A 97 11.55 8.92 -9.16
N GLY A 98 11.04 9.58 -8.11
CA GLY A 98 10.41 8.90 -6.97
C GLY A 98 11.37 8.21 -6.00
N LEU A 99 12.69 8.22 -6.25
CA LEU A 99 13.70 7.70 -5.31
C LEU A 99 14.29 8.82 -4.45
N ASN A 100 14.56 8.51 -3.18
CA ASN A 100 15.32 9.41 -2.31
C ASN A 100 16.83 9.36 -2.63
N ALA A 101 17.59 10.33 -2.14
CA ALA A 101 19.02 10.45 -2.44
C ALA A 101 19.85 9.22 -2.03
N ASP A 102 19.52 8.62 -0.87
CA ASP A 102 20.21 7.44 -0.36
C ASP A 102 20.00 6.23 -1.27
N GLU A 103 18.78 6.06 -1.78
CA GLU A 103 18.45 4.95 -2.67
C GLU A 103 19.10 5.12 -4.05
N VAL A 104 19.15 6.35 -4.56
CA VAL A 104 19.89 6.65 -5.79
C VAL A 104 21.37 6.34 -5.62
N ALA A 105 21.97 6.74 -4.49
CA ALA A 105 23.36 6.45 -4.20
C ALA A 105 23.61 4.94 -4.08
N LEU A 106 22.74 4.20 -3.39
CA LEU A 106 22.83 2.76 -3.25
C LEU A 106 22.79 2.04 -4.61
N ARG A 107 21.78 2.33 -5.44
CA ARG A 107 21.63 1.68 -6.75
C ARG A 107 22.78 2.01 -7.71
N LYS A 108 23.28 3.25 -7.71
CA LYS A 108 24.49 3.62 -8.46
C LYS A 108 25.73 2.87 -7.95
N ALA A 109 25.91 2.76 -6.64
CA ALA A 109 27.01 2.00 -6.05
C ALA A 109 26.94 0.51 -6.45
N TRP A 110 25.74 -0.07 -6.46
CA TRP A 110 25.49 -1.45 -6.88
C TRP A 110 25.77 -1.67 -8.37
N TYR A 111 25.34 -0.74 -9.23
CA TYR A 111 25.70 -0.74 -10.64
C TYR A 111 27.22 -0.74 -10.80
N VAL A 112 27.93 0.20 -10.17
CA VAL A 112 29.39 0.32 -10.29
C VAL A 112 30.10 -0.95 -9.82
N ALA A 113 29.66 -1.55 -8.70
CA ALA A 113 30.22 -2.80 -8.21
C ALA A 113 30.05 -3.93 -9.24
N ALA A 114 28.83 -4.14 -9.75
CA ALA A 114 28.55 -5.15 -10.77
C ALA A 114 29.35 -4.90 -12.06
N ALA A 115 29.41 -3.64 -12.51
CA ALA A 115 30.07 -3.24 -13.76
C ALA A 115 31.59 -3.49 -13.74
N ARG A 116 32.20 -3.50 -12.54
CA ARG A 116 33.63 -3.73 -12.33
C ARG A 116 33.98 -5.18 -11.99
N SER A 117 32.98 -6.06 -11.86
CA SER A 117 33.11 -7.41 -11.28
C SER A 117 33.52 -7.39 -9.80
N ASP A 118 33.25 -6.29 -9.10
CA ASP A 118 33.40 -6.23 -7.65
C ASP A 118 32.24 -6.99 -6.97
N SER A 119 32.46 -7.45 -5.74
CA SER A 119 31.45 -8.22 -5.01
C SER A 119 30.27 -7.34 -4.59
N LEU A 120 29.13 -7.46 -5.29
CA LEU A 120 27.88 -6.78 -4.93
C LEU A 120 27.40 -7.14 -3.51
N TYR A 121 27.67 -8.39 -3.09
CA TYR A 121 27.41 -8.85 -1.73
C TYR A 121 28.16 -8.01 -0.68
N LYS A 122 29.46 -7.73 -0.91
CA LYS A 122 30.27 -6.85 -0.04
C LYS A 122 29.93 -5.36 -0.20
N ALA A 123 29.31 -4.97 -1.32
CA ALA A 123 28.80 -3.62 -1.55
C ALA A 123 27.44 -3.34 -0.85
N GLY A 124 27.06 -4.16 0.13
CA GLY A 124 25.89 -3.96 0.97
C GLY A 124 24.64 -4.76 0.58
N ALA A 125 24.66 -5.53 -0.53
CA ALA A 125 23.53 -6.39 -0.88
C ALA A 125 23.31 -7.53 0.12
N ASN A 126 24.33 -7.89 0.91
CA ASN A 126 24.24 -8.88 1.98
C ASN A 126 23.24 -8.51 3.10
N ALA A 127 22.83 -7.25 3.20
CA ALA A 127 21.79 -6.82 4.12
C ALA A 127 20.41 -7.44 3.79
N TRP A 128 20.21 -7.87 2.53
CA TRP A 128 18.91 -8.35 2.05
C TRP A 128 18.94 -9.65 1.26
N LEU A 129 20.03 -9.91 0.54
CA LEU A 129 20.19 -11.03 -0.37
C LEU A 129 21.30 -11.97 0.10
N SER A 130 21.06 -13.28 -0.03
CA SER A 130 22.10 -14.29 0.11
C SER A 130 23.10 -14.25 -1.05
N ARG A 131 24.25 -14.94 -0.95
CA ARG A 131 25.22 -15.01 -2.06
C ARG A 131 24.61 -15.60 -3.33
N LYS A 132 23.79 -16.65 -3.21
CA LYS A 132 23.09 -17.27 -4.34
C LYS A 132 22.13 -16.29 -5.00
N GLU A 133 21.40 -15.51 -4.21
CA GLU A 133 20.44 -14.52 -4.71
C GLU A 133 21.13 -13.33 -5.36
N VAL A 134 22.23 -12.83 -4.79
CA VAL A 134 23.06 -11.81 -5.44
C VAL A 134 23.54 -12.29 -6.81
N HIS A 135 23.98 -13.54 -6.91
CA HIS A 135 24.37 -14.13 -8.19
C HIS A 135 23.20 -14.15 -9.19
N CYS A 136 22.00 -14.56 -8.76
CA CYS A 136 20.81 -14.53 -9.61
C CYS A 136 20.40 -13.11 -10.02
N PHE A 137 20.52 -12.12 -9.12
CA PHE A 137 20.13 -10.74 -9.35
C PHE A 137 21.02 -10.04 -10.38
N VAL A 138 22.35 -10.21 -10.27
CA VAL A 138 23.31 -9.63 -11.22
C VAL A 138 23.16 -10.25 -12.61
N ASN A 139 22.87 -11.54 -12.69
CA ASN A 139 22.75 -12.29 -13.94
C ASN A 139 21.30 -12.40 -14.44
N VAL A 140 20.42 -11.48 -14.05
CA VAL A 140 19.03 -11.48 -14.54
C VAL A 140 19.01 -11.19 -16.06
N VAL A 141 18.25 -12.00 -16.79
CA VAL A 141 18.03 -11.86 -18.23
C VAL A 141 16.56 -11.55 -18.47
N GLY A 142 16.30 -10.57 -19.33
CA GLY A 142 14.95 -10.13 -19.68
C GLY A 142 14.66 -8.71 -19.19
N ASP A 143 13.47 -8.23 -19.54
CA ASP A 143 12.99 -6.90 -19.17
C ASP A 143 12.35 -6.96 -17.78
N PHE A 144 13.15 -6.57 -16.79
CA PHE A 144 12.77 -6.47 -15.39
C PHE A 144 13.22 -5.12 -14.84
N THR A 145 12.33 -4.48 -14.09
CA THR A 145 12.70 -3.35 -13.26
C THR A 145 13.66 -3.80 -12.15
N PHE A 146 14.33 -2.84 -11.48
CA PHE A 146 15.20 -3.13 -10.34
C PHE A 146 14.50 -3.98 -9.27
N GLU A 147 13.27 -3.62 -8.90
CA GLU A 147 12.51 -4.30 -7.86
C GLU A 147 12.07 -5.71 -8.28
N GLU A 148 11.60 -5.87 -9.52
CA GLU A 148 11.21 -7.19 -10.03
C GLU A 148 12.42 -8.11 -10.13
N ALA A 149 13.57 -7.61 -10.61
CA ALA A 149 14.80 -8.42 -10.66
C ALA A 149 15.27 -8.82 -9.25
N PHE A 150 15.16 -7.92 -8.28
CA PHE A 150 15.50 -8.17 -6.89
C PHE A 150 14.64 -9.30 -6.30
N TRP A 151 13.33 -9.23 -6.50
CA TRP A 151 12.41 -10.26 -6.01
C TRP A 151 12.42 -11.54 -6.83
N LEU A 152 12.75 -11.47 -8.13
CA LEU A 152 13.00 -12.66 -8.95
C LEU A 152 14.18 -13.47 -8.40
N ALA A 153 15.24 -12.79 -7.97
CA ALA A 153 16.38 -13.45 -7.36
C ALA A 153 16.00 -14.18 -6.07
N ILE A 154 15.15 -13.57 -5.23
CA ILE A 154 14.59 -14.19 -4.02
C ILE A 154 13.67 -15.36 -4.38
N ALA A 155 12.76 -15.17 -5.33
CA ALA A 155 11.79 -16.20 -5.72
C ALA A 155 12.49 -17.45 -6.29
N ARG A 156 13.57 -17.27 -7.08
CA ARG A 156 14.41 -18.37 -7.60
C ARG A 156 15.15 -19.15 -6.52
N SER A 157 15.28 -18.63 -5.30
CA SER A 157 15.80 -19.42 -4.17
C SER A 157 14.72 -20.25 -3.47
N CYS A 158 13.44 -19.97 -3.77
CA CYS A 158 12.27 -20.57 -3.14
C CYS A 158 11.52 -21.57 -4.04
N THR A 159 11.76 -21.55 -5.35
CA THR A 159 11.15 -22.49 -6.31
C THR A 159 12.09 -22.76 -7.48
N ASP A 160 12.02 -23.98 -8.03
CA ASP A 160 12.72 -24.38 -9.25
C ASP A 160 11.92 -24.04 -10.52
N ASP A 161 10.66 -23.60 -10.40
CA ASP A 161 9.83 -23.15 -11.53
C ASP A 161 10.16 -21.69 -11.91
N PRO A 162 10.82 -21.44 -13.06
CA PRO A 162 11.20 -20.09 -13.48
C PRO A 162 9.99 -19.22 -13.84
N GLY A 163 8.90 -19.83 -14.30
CA GLY A 163 7.66 -19.15 -14.66
C GLY A 163 6.94 -18.64 -13.41
N LEU A 164 6.88 -19.46 -12.36
CA LEU A 164 6.34 -19.06 -11.06
C LEU A 164 7.18 -17.95 -10.42
N ALA A 165 8.51 -18.08 -10.42
CA ALA A 165 9.40 -17.04 -9.89
C ALA A 165 9.22 -15.70 -10.62
N THR A 166 9.09 -15.75 -11.95
CA THR A 166 8.82 -14.57 -12.79
C THR A 166 7.46 -13.95 -12.50
N ARG A 167 6.41 -14.77 -12.36
CA ARG A 167 5.07 -14.30 -11.99
C ARG A 167 5.10 -13.59 -10.65
N LEU A 168 5.72 -14.20 -9.64
CA LEU A 168 5.82 -13.66 -8.29
C LEU A 168 6.57 -12.33 -8.28
N ALA A 169 7.68 -12.24 -9.01
CA ALA A 169 8.44 -11.00 -9.16
C ALA A 169 7.63 -9.85 -9.77
N ARG A 170 6.57 -10.14 -10.54
CA ARG A 170 5.71 -9.13 -11.19
C ARG A 170 4.43 -8.80 -10.40
N THR A 171 4.32 -9.31 -9.18
CA THR A 171 3.23 -9.00 -8.24
C THR A 171 3.58 -7.77 -7.39
N LYS A 172 2.65 -7.35 -6.54
CA LYS A 172 2.84 -6.31 -5.53
C LYS A 172 3.96 -6.63 -4.53
N ILE A 173 4.40 -7.89 -4.41
CA ILE A 173 5.59 -8.26 -3.60
C ILE A 173 6.80 -7.41 -4.01
N ALA A 174 6.98 -7.14 -5.31
CA ALA A 174 8.09 -6.32 -5.78
C ALA A 174 8.09 -4.90 -5.19
N ARG A 175 6.93 -4.39 -4.81
CA ARG A 175 6.75 -3.02 -4.30
C ARG A 175 6.79 -2.96 -2.77
N THR A 176 7.11 -4.08 -2.11
CA THR A 176 7.11 -4.16 -0.66
C THR A 176 8.35 -3.51 -0.05
N PRO A 177 8.24 -2.88 1.14
CA PRO A 177 9.38 -2.21 1.75
C PRO A 177 10.50 -3.20 2.11
N ARG A 178 11.75 -2.90 1.70
CA ARG A 178 12.93 -3.71 2.07
C ARG A 178 13.17 -3.82 3.57
N GLY A 179 12.64 -2.90 4.38
CA GLY A 179 12.66 -2.99 5.84
C GLY A 179 11.81 -4.14 6.41
N GLU A 180 10.85 -4.64 5.64
CA GLU A 180 9.96 -5.75 6.01
C GLU A 180 10.30 -7.04 5.25
N ILE A 181 11.51 -7.13 4.69
CA ILE A 181 11.91 -8.21 3.79
C ILE A 181 11.76 -9.61 4.40
N ALA A 182 11.94 -9.75 5.72
CA ALA A 182 11.82 -11.03 6.40
C ALA A 182 10.40 -11.60 6.27
N PHE A 183 9.38 -10.76 6.50
CA PHE A 183 7.97 -11.11 6.35
C PHE A 183 7.63 -11.37 4.88
N TRP A 184 8.00 -10.46 3.98
CA TRP A 184 7.68 -10.62 2.56
C TRP A 184 8.39 -11.79 1.88
N ARG A 185 9.53 -12.22 2.42
CA ARG A 185 10.20 -13.46 2.01
C ARG A 185 9.46 -14.70 2.50
N GLU A 186 8.84 -14.67 3.68
CA GLU A 186 7.91 -15.73 4.11
C GLU A 186 6.70 -15.80 3.17
N VAL A 187 6.13 -14.64 2.80
CA VAL A 187 5.03 -14.56 1.83
C VAL A 187 5.45 -15.09 0.45
N ALA A 188 6.62 -14.72 -0.05
CA ALA A 188 7.14 -15.21 -1.32
C ALA A 188 7.30 -16.74 -1.31
N ARG A 189 7.90 -17.30 -0.25
CA ARG A 189 8.01 -18.77 -0.07
C ARG A 189 6.64 -19.44 -0.01
N PHE A 190 5.68 -18.83 0.67
CA PHE A 190 4.33 -19.36 0.76
C PHE A 190 3.70 -19.52 -0.63
N PHE A 191 3.80 -18.51 -1.50
CA PHE A 191 3.27 -18.57 -2.86
C PHE A 191 4.08 -19.46 -3.81
N CYS A 192 5.37 -19.66 -3.54
CA CYS A 192 6.14 -20.69 -4.22
C CYS A 192 5.60 -22.12 -3.94
N GLY A 193 5.15 -22.37 -2.70
CA GLY A 193 4.51 -23.64 -2.31
C GLY A 193 3.01 -23.74 -2.62
N HIS A 194 2.36 -22.61 -2.89
CA HIS A 194 0.92 -22.53 -3.21
C HIS A 194 0.70 -21.63 -4.43
N PRO A 195 1.06 -22.09 -5.64
CA PRO A 195 0.96 -21.28 -6.85
C PRO A 195 -0.49 -20.85 -7.11
N THR A 196 -0.69 -19.57 -7.44
CA THR A 196 -1.98 -19.05 -7.89
C THR A 196 -1.80 -17.93 -8.94
N SER A 197 -2.90 -17.29 -9.37
CA SER A 197 -2.87 -16.19 -10.33
C SER A 197 -2.15 -14.96 -9.77
N ARG A 198 -1.70 -14.07 -10.66
CA ARG A 198 -1.04 -12.83 -10.27
C ARG A 198 -2.00 -11.92 -9.50
N GLU A 199 -3.22 -11.82 -10.00
CA GLU A 199 -4.28 -10.97 -9.44
C GLU A 199 -4.60 -11.39 -8.01
N GLU A 200 -4.70 -12.70 -7.77
CA GLU A 200 -4.96 -13.20 -6.42
C GLU A 200 -3.77 -12.99 -5.47
N ILE A 201 -2.52 -13.14 -5.95
CA ILE A 201 -1.34 -12.80 -5.14
C ILE A 201 -1.38 -11.31 -4.78
N ASP A 202 -1.76 -10.43 -5.72
CA ASP A 202 -1.83 -8.99 -5.48
C ASP A 202 -2.91 -8.63 -4.44
N ASP A 203 -4.09 -9.26 -4.48
CA ASP A 203 -5.14 -9.05 -3.48
C ASP A 203 -4.71 -9.58 -2.09
N LEU A 204 -4.09 -10.76 -2.06
CA LEU A 204 -3.56 -11.34 -0.84
C LEU A 204 -2.42 -10.50 -0.27
N CYS A 205 -1.58 -9.88 -1.11
CA CYS A 205 -0.53 -8.97 -0.63
C CYS A 205 -1.13 -7.76 0.09
N ASP A 206 -2.21 -7.17 -0.43
CA ASP A 206 -2.86 -6.05 0.25
C ASP A 206 -3.38 -6.46 1.64
N TYR A 207 -4.05 -7.62 1.71
CA TYR A 207 -4.53 -8.20 2.97
C TYR A 207 -3.38 -8.51 3.93
N LEU A 208 -2.36 -9.24 3.49
CA LEU A 208 -1.21 -9.65 4.31
C LEU A 208 -0.43 -8.43 4.81
N GLY A 209 -0.25 -7.41 3.97
CA GLY A 209 0.35 -6.15 4.36
C GLY A 209 -0.47 -5.41 5.42
N ALA A 210 -1.81 -5.40 5.30
CA ALA A 210 -2.68 -4.82 6.30
C ALA A 210 -2.59 -5.57 7.64
N MET A 211 -2.56 -6.90 7.62
CA MET A 211 -2.41 -7.72 8.82
C MET A 211 -1.05 -7.51 9.49
N HIS A 212 0.04 -7.49 8.72
CA HIS A 212 1.38 -7.29 9.25
C HIS A 212 1.59 -5.88 9.83
N ARG A 213 0.99 -4.84 9.23
CA ARG A 213 1.00 -3.49 9.81
C ARG A 213 0.27 -3.42 11.14
N ARG A 214 -0.82 -4.17 11.30
CA ARG A 214 -1.60 -4.24 12.53
C ARG A 214 -0.89 -5.05 13.62
N ASP A 215 -0.25 -6.14 13.24
CA ASP A 215 0.47 -7.04 14.14
C ASP A 215 1.80 -7.45 13.50
N ARG A 216 2.91 -6.91 14.04
CA ARG A 216 4.25 -7.20 13.54
C ARG A 216 4.68 -8.64 13.80
N ALA A 217 4.00 -9.37 14.68
CA ALA A 217 4.22 -10.80 14.90
C ALA A 217 3.37 -11.69 13.97
N TYR A 218 2.54 -11.10 13.09
CA TYR A 218 1.72 -11.87 12.15
C TYR A 218 2.59 -12.71 11.22
N SER A 219 2.28 -14.00 11.14
CA SER A 219 2.98 -15.00 10.33
C SER A 219 2.00 -15.88 9.54
N LEU A 220 2.48 -16.42 8.42
CA LEU A 220 1.78 -17.37 7.57
C LEU A 220 2.01 -18.83 8.01
N LYS A 221 2.83 -19.08 9.04
CA LYS A 221 3.05 -20.42 9.59
C LYS A 221 1.72 -21.06 10.02
N GLY A 222 1.44 -22.26 9.48
CA GLY A 222 0.21 -23.00 9.74
C GLY A 222 -1.03 -22.51 8.99
N ARG A 223 -0.89 -21.51 8.10
CA ARG A 223 -2.00 -21.05 7.24
C ARG A 223 -2.03 -21.83 5.94
N THR A 224 -3.24 -22.00 5.40
CA THR A 224 -3.48 -22.54 4.06
C THR A 224 -3.97 -21.44 3.13
N LEU A 225 -3.80 -21.62 1.81
CA LEU A 225 -4.29 -20.68 0.80
C LEU A 225 -5.81 -20.48 0.92
N VAL A 226 -6.56 -21.55 1.18
CA VAL A 226 -8.01 -21.49 1.42
C VAL A 226 -8.37 -20.63 2.62
N SER A 227 -7.63 -20.77 3.73
CA SER A 227 -7.87 -19.96 4.93
C SER A 227 -7.56 -18.48 4.70
N LEU A 228 -6.54 -18.17 3.89
CA LEU A 228 -6.16 -16.81 3.55
C LEU A 228 -7.17 -16.17 2.61
N ARG A 229 -7.64 -16.90 1.58
CA ARG A 229 -8.73 -16.46 0.70
C ARG A 229 -9.96 -16.06 1.49
N ARG A 230 -10.41 -16.91 2.42
CA ARG A 230 -11.57 -16.61 3.26
C ARG A 230 -11.37 -15.33 4.07
N GLN A 231 -10.22 -15.21 4.74
CA GLN A 231 -9.92 -14.03 5.56
C GLN A 231 -9.76 -12.75 4.74
N MET A 232 -9.17 -12.83 3.54
CA MET A 232 -9.06 -11.72 2.60
C MET A 232 -10.44 -11.26 2.11
N VAL A 233 -11.33 -12.20 1.76
CA VAL A 233 -12.70 -11.87 1.36
C VAL A 233 -13.48 -11.21 2.50
N GLU A 234 -13.34 -11.71 3.73
CA GLU A 234 -13.93 -11.07 4.92
C GLU A 234 -13.37 -9.67 5.13
N TRP A 235 -12.06 -9.49 5.01
CA TRP A 235 -11.40 -8.19 5.13
C TRP A 235 -11.87 -7.18 4.07
N HIS A 236 -12.03 -7.60 2.81
CA HIS A 236 -12.60 -6.74 1.77
C HIS A 236 -14.06 -6.35 2.07
N ARG A 237 -14.86 -7.27 2.62
CA ARG A 237 -16.23 -6.95 3.05
C ARG A 237 -16.24 -5.92 4.17
N ASP A 238 -15.30 -6.03 5.13
CA ASP A 238 -15.13 -5.06 6.21
C ASP A 238 -14.78 -3.68 5.65
N ILE A 239 -13.80 -3.60 4.74
CA ILE A 239 -13.43 -2.33 4.07
C ILE A 239 -14.64 -1.72 3.35
N ALA A 240 -15.35 -2.51 2.55
CA ALA A 240 -16.52 -2.03 1.84
C ALA A 240 -17.63 -1.55 2.79
N ALA A 241 -17.80 -2.20 3.95
CA ALA A 241 -18.75 -1.75 4.97
C ALA A 241 -18.32 -0.43 5.61
N ILE A 242 -17.04 -0.28 5.95
CA ILE A 242 -16.47 0.96 6.48
C ILE A 242 -16.66 2.11 5.49
N GLU A 243 -16.30 1.91 4.22
CA GLU A 243 -16.45 2.92 3.17
C GLU A 243 -17.91 3.36 2.98
N ARG A 244 -18.86 2.43 3.04
CA ARG A 244 -20.30 2.75 2.98
C ARG A 244 -20.74 3.61 4.15
N ILE A 245 -20.33 3.26 5.37
CA ILE A 245 -20.68 4.02 6.58
C ILE A 245 -20.06 5.41 6.52
N GLU A 246 -18.80 5.53 6.14
CA GLU A 246 -18.12 6.81 5.97
C GLU A 246 -18.76 7.66 4.87
N ALA A 247 -19.26 7.05 3.79
CA ALA A 247 -20.03 7.77 2.77
C ALA A 247 -21.36 8.31 3.31
N LEU A 248 -22.07 7.55 4.17
CA LEU A 248 -23.27 8.03 4.84
C LEU A 248 -22.95 9.21 5.78
N ARG A 249 -21.87 9.10 6.54
CA ARG A 249 -21.41 10.14 7.46
C ARG A 249 -21.09 11.44 6.72
N ARG A 250 -20.34 11.36 5.61
CA ARG A 250 -20.04 12.53 4.76
C ARG A 250 -21.29 13.19 4.19
N ARG A 251 -22.33 12.41 3.85
CA ARG A 251 -23.62 12.96 3.37
C ARG A 251 -24.38 13.67 4.49
N ALA A 252 -24.37 13.13 5.70
CA ALA A 252 -25.05 13.72 6.86
C ALA A 252 -24.43 15.05 7.32
N ALA A 253 -23.11 15.22 7.17
CA ALA A 253 -22.42 16.47 7.52
C ALA A 253 -22.77 17.66 6.58
N GLY A 254 -23.44 17.43 5.44
CA GLY A 254 -23.79 18.48 4.48
C GLY A 254 -22.60 19.02 3.66
N LYS A 255 -22.90 19.70 2.54
CA LYS A 255 -21.87 20.33 1.70
C LYS A 255 -21.31 21.56 2.42
N GLY A 256 -20.10 21.46 2.98
CA GLY A 256 -19.35 22.61 3.52
C GLY A 256 -18.89 22.48 4.98
N GLN A 257 -19.36 21.46 5.72
CA GLN A 257 -18.80 21.12 7.03
C GLN A 257 -17.84 19.94 6.86
N GLN A 258 -16.55 20.17 7.08
CA GLN A 258 -15.60 19.09 7.27
C GLN A 258 -15.99 18.35 8.55
N ALA A 259 -16.34 17.07 8.41
CA ALA A 259 -16.56 16.20 9.55
C ALA A 259 -15.30 16.24 10.44
N GLN A 260 -15.43 16.68 11.69
CA GLN A 260 -14.32 16.79 12.61
C GLN A 260 -13.85 15.38 13.01
N GLY A 261 -12.74 14.92 12.42
CA GLY A 261 -12.15 13.61 12.70
C GLY A 261 -12.89 12.42 12.06
N PRO A 262 -12.61 11.17 12.49
CA PRO A 262 -13.26 9.95 11.98
C PRO A 262 -14.56 9.59 12.73
N ALA A 263 -14.87 10.25 13.85
CA ALA A 263 -16.00 9.88 14.71
C ALA A 263 -17.25 10.76 14.47
N TRP A 264 -18.45 10.20 14.61
CA TRP A 264 -19.70 10.99 14.75
C TRP A 264 -19.95 11.39 16.20
N ASP A 265 -20.84 12.35 16.45
CA ASP A 265 -21.04 12.97 17.78
C ASP A 265 -21.49 12.00 18.88
N GLY A 266 -22.31 11.01 18.53
CA GLY A 266 -22.70 9.97 19.46
C GLY A 266 -23.60 10.47 20.61
N SER A 267 -23.63 9.72 21.71
CA SER A 267 -24.40 10.07 22.90
C SER A 267 -23.52 10.89 23.84
N ARG A 268 -24.14 11.73 24.67
CA ARG A 268 -23.44 12.53 25.68
C ARG A 268 -23.13 11.77 26.97
N LEU A 269 -23.57 10.52 27.07
CA LEU A 269 -23.21 9.67 28.21
C LEU A 269 -21.70 9.49 28.25
N GLU A 270 -21.16 9.48 29.46
CA GLU A 270 -19.74 9.24 29.67
C GLU A 270 -19.42 7.75 29.70
N ASP A 271 -18.22 7.43 29.23
CA ASP A 271 -17.56 6.14 29.41
C ASP A 271 -17.56 5.71 30.88
N TRP A 272 -17.71 4.41 31.14
CA TRP A 272 -17.81 3.89 32.52
C TRP A 272 -16.79 2.79 32.78
N ASP A 273 -16.16 2.82 33.94
CA ASP A 273 -15.21 1.81 34.41
C ASP A 273 -15.59 1.38 35.83
N TRP A 274 -15.40 0.10 36.10
CA TRP A 274 -15.64 -0.47 37.42
C TRP A 274 -14.70 -1.63 37.70
N GLU A 275 -14.10 -1.58 38.88
CA GLU A 275 -13.25 -2.65 39.40
C GLU A 275 -14.00 -3.34 40.55
N PRO A 276 -14.23 -4.67 40.48
CA PRO A 276 -14.79 -5.42 41.59
C PRO A 276 -13.89 -5.35 42.83
N SER A 277 -14.49 -5.46 44.01
CA SER A 277 -13.71 -5.55 45.25
C SER A 277 -12.87 -6.84 45.26
N ALA A 278 -11.81 -6.87 46.07
CA ALA A 278 -10.93 -8.04 46.18
C ALA A 278 -11.66 -9.36 46.52
N LYS A 279 -12.82 -9.28 47.19
CA LYS A 279 -13.66 -10.43 47.51
C LYS A 279 -14.56 -10.89 46.35
N GLU A 280 -14.91 -10.00 45.44
CA GLU A 280 -15.78 -10.27 44.29
C GLU A 280 -14.99 -10.59 43.02
N ALA A 281 -13.74 -10.13 42.95
CA ALA A 281 -12.87 -10.33 41.79
C ALA A 281 -12.60 -11.83 41.57
N LYS A 282 -12.95 -12.31 40.38
CA LYS A 282 -12.70 -13.68 39.92
C LYS A 282 -11.30 -13.87 39.36
N ALA A 283 -10.59 -12.78 39.07
CA ALA A 283 -9.25 -12.82 38.52
C ALA A 283 -8.46 -11.56 38.93
N HIS A 284 -7.14 -11.70 38.97
CA HIS A 284 -6.26 -10.57 39.26
C HIS A 284 -6.38 -9.46 38.20
N GLY A 285 -6.55 -8.22 38.67
CA GLY A 285 -6.71 -7.05 37.82
C GLY A 285 -7.98 -7.08 36.98
N GLU A 286 -9.02 -7.78 37.45
CA GLU A 286 -10.33 -7.77 36.81
C GLU A 286 -10.92 -6.36 36.84
N ARG A 287 -11.38 -5.89 35.68
CA ARG A 287 -12.12 -4.64 35.54
C ARG A 287 -13.10 -4.73 34.40
N PHE A 288 -14.23 -4.03 34.53
CA PHE A 288 -15.25 -3.92 33.51
C PHE A 288 -15.29 -2.50 32.99
N PHE A 289 -15.53 -2.36 31.70
CA PHE A 289 -15.67 -1.05 31.10
C PHE A 289 -16.73 -1.03 30.01
N VAL A 290 -17.44 0.09 29.95
CA VAL A 290 -18.45 0.38 28.93
C VAL A 290 -18.00 1.61 28.15
N ARG A 291 -17.99 1.48 26.82
CA ARG A 291 -17.54 2.52 25.88
C ARG A 291 -18.49 2.63 24.70
N GLN A 292 -18.65 3.84 24.18
CA GLN A 292 -19.44 4.06 22.98
C GLN A 292 -18.63 3.77 21.72
N LEU A 293 -19.25 3.12 20.72
CA LEU A 293 -18.71 3.01 19.37
C LEU A 293 -19.14 4.20 18.53
N ARG A 294 -18.16 4.95 18.01
CA ARG A 294 -18.39 6.22 17.30
C ARG A 294 -17.74 6.28 15.91
N THR A 295 -17.12 5.20 15.47
CA THR A 295 -16.42 5.10 14.17
C THR A 295 -16.94 3.94 13.35
N ALA A 296 -16.81 4.04 12.02
CA ALA A 296 -17.18 2.97 11.10
C ALA A 296 -16.37 1.70 11.38
N GLU A 297 -15.07 1.87 11.64
CA GLU A 297 -14.12 0.81 11.96
C GLU A 297 -14.55 0.04 13.21
N ASP A 298 -14.92 0.73 14.29
CA ASP A 298 -15.31 0.09 15.54
C ASP A 298 -16.63 -0.67 15.41
N LEU A 299 -17.62 -0.11 14.72
CA LEU A 299 -18.91 -0.78 14.48
C LEU A 299 -18.73 -2.06 13.66
N VAL A 300 -17.96 -2.00 12.57
CA VAL A 300 -17.71 -3.17 11.72
C VAL A 300 -16.87 -4.21 12.46
N ALA A 301 -15.84 -3.78 13.20
CA ALA A 301 -15.04 -4.67 14.02
C ALA A 301 -15.86 -5.37 15.11
N GLU A 302 -16.81 -4.66 15.73
CA GLU A 302 -17.71 -5.26 16.73
C GLU A 302 -18.68 -6.24 16.10
N SER A 303 -19.31 -5.89 14.97
CA SER A 303 -20.19 -6.79 14.22
C SER A 303 -19.52 -8.13 13.90
N ARG A 304 -18.29 -8.06 13.38
CA ARG A 304 -17.51 -9.26 13.04
C ARG A 304 -17.16 -10.07 14.29
N ALA A 305 -16.64 -9.41 15.33
CA ALA A 305 -16.15 -10.11 16.52
C ALA A 305 -17.27 -10.75 17.35
N MET A 306 -18.46 -10.15 17.35
CA MET A 306 -19.61 -10.61 18.13
C MET A 306 -20.64 -11.38 17.31
N HIS A 307 -20.41 -11.58 16.01
CA HIS A 307 -21.31 -12.28 15.09
C HIS A 307 -22.74 -11.71 15.08
N HIS A 308 -22.84 -10.39 14.96
CA HIS A 308 -24.12 -9.69 14.85
C HIS A 308 -24.03 -8.48 13.90
N CYS A 309 -25.18 -7.91 13.55
CA CYS A 309 -25.30 -6.91 12.50
C CYS A 309 -25.31 -5.46 13.00
N VAL A 310 -24.64 -5.15 14.13
CA VAL A 310 -24.66 -3.80 14.70
C VAL A 310 -24.16 -2.71 13.74
N SER A 311 -23.27 -3.02 12.79
CA SER A 311 -22.82 -2.09 11.77
C SER A 311 -23.95 -1.57 10.87
N LEU A 312 -25.07 -2.29 10.75
CA LEU A 312 -26.27 -1.82 10.03
C LEU A 312 -26.98 -0.65 10.76
N TYR A 313 -26.66 -0.41 12.03
CA TYR A 313 -27.22 0.67 12.83
C TYR A 313 -26.46 1.99 12.61
N ALA A 314 -25.41 2.00 11.79
CA ALA A 314 -24.59 3.18 11.54
C ALA A 314 -25.40 4.40 11.11
N ALA A 315 -26.39 4.24 10.21
CA ALA A 315 -27.25 5.35 9.78
C ALA A 315 -28.03 5.96 10.95
N LYS A 316 -28.54 5.15 11.87
CA LYS A 316 -29.22 5.63 13.09
C LYS A 316 -28.24 6.33 14.03
N CYS A 317 -27.03 5.79 14.18
CA CYS A 317 -26.00 6.37 15.04
C CYS A 317 -25.54 7.73 14.54
N ILE A 318 -25.30 7.85 13.23
CA ILE A 318 -24.93 9.11 12.56
C ILE A 318 -26.04 10.16 12.71
N ALA A 319 -27.31 9.74 12.61
CA ALA A 319 -28.45 10.64 12.77
C ALA A 319 -28.79 10.99 14.23
N GLY A 320 -28.06 10.45 15.22
CA GLY A 320 -28.34 10.65 16.64
C GLY A 320 -29.57 9.89 17.16
N ASN A 321 -30.12 8.97 16.36
CA ASN A 321 -31.31 8.18 16.70
C ASN A 321 -30.99 6.89 17.48
N ALA A 322 -29.72 6.53 17.59
CA ALA A 322 -29.25 5.41 18.40
C ALA A 322 -27.82 5.66 18.86
N SER A 323 -27.40 4.99 19.92
CA SER A 323 -25.99 4.87 20.29
C SER A 323 -25.65 3.42 20.61
N ILE A 324 -24.49 2.97 20.15
CA ILE A 324 -24.01 1.61 20.37
C ILE A 324 -22.88 1.64 21.39
N TRP A 325 -22.98 0.77 22.38
CA TRP A 325 -22.06 0.65 23.50
C TRP A 325 -21.53 -0.77 23.58
N VAL A 326 -20.27 -0.92 24.01
CA VAL A 326 -19.65 -2.23 24.24
C VAL A 326 -19.32 -2.39 25.70
N LEU A 327 -19.74 -3.52 26.28
CA LEU A 327 -19.29 -3.99 27.59
C LEU A 327 -18.14 -4.97 27.39
N ARG A 328 -17.02 -4.67 28.06
CA ARG A 328 -15.82 -5.49 28.03
C ARG A 328 -15.35 -5.80 29.45
N ARG A 329 -14.61 -6.89 29.58
CA ARG A 329 -13.92 -7.29 30.80
C ARG A 329 -12.44 -7.40 30.51
N LYS A 330 -11.60 -6.75 31.30
CA LYS A 330 -10.16 -6.95 31.28
C LYS A 330 -9.78 -7.78 32.50
N ALA A 331 -9.10 -8.89 32.30
CA ALA A 331 -8.58 -9.76 33.36
C ALA A 331 -7.33 -10.48 32.86
N LEU A 332 -6.33 -10.68 33.73
CA LEU A 332 -5.07 -11.35 33.37
C LEU A 332 -4.40 -10.76 32.11
N GLY A 333 -4.47 -9.43 31.95
CA GLY A 333 -3.92 -8.71 30.80
C GLY A 333 -4.70 -8.88 29.49
N LYS A 334 -5.76 -9.68 29.44
CA LYS A 334 -6.60 -9.91 28.24
C LYS A 334 -7.88 -9.10 28.33
N ILE A 335 -8.42 -8.69 27.17
CA ILE A 335 -9.72 -8.03 27.05
C ILE A 335 -10.70 -9.00 26.40
N GLU A 336 -11.75 -9.33 27.14
CA GLU A 336 -12.87 -10.16 26.73
C GLU A 336 -14.06 -9.29 26.31
N ARG A 337 -14.74 -9.71 25.24
CA ARG A 337 -15.96 -9.08 24.73
C ARG A 337 -17.18 -9.72 25.37
N LEU A 338 -18.01 -8.93 26.06
CA LEU A 338 -19.18 -9.47 26.75
C LEU A 338 -20.47 -9.14 26.00
N LEU A 339 -20.83 -7.87 25.92
CA LEU A 339 -22.11 -7.41 25.36
C LEU A 339 -21.94 -6.22 24.44
N THR A 340 -22.86 -6.09 23.50
CA THR A 340 -23.14 -4.91 22.70
C THR A 340 -24.54 -4.40 23.07
N ILE A 341 -24.65 -3.11 23.34
CA ILE A 341 -25.85 -2.48 23.89
C ILE A 341 -26.28 -1.35 22.95
N GLU A 342 -27.51 -1.40 22.47
CA GLU A 342 -28.14 -0.29 21.74
C GLU A 342 -28.97 0.55 22.71
N LEU A 343 -28.72 1.84 22.74
CA LEU A 343 -29.56 2.83 23.41
C LEU A 343 -30.29 3.71 22.39
N ASP A 344 -31.53 4.08 22.71
CA ASP A 344 -32.25 5.13 21.98
C ASP A 344 -31.86 6.54 22.48
N PRO A 345 -32.40 7.63 21.88
CA PRO A 345 -32.03 9.00 22.27
C PRO A 345 -32.45 9.38 23.69
N GLN A 346 -33.30 8.60 24.35
CA GLN A 346 -33.72 8.79 25.74
C GLN A 346 -32.90 7.92 26.71
N ASN A 347 -31.76 7.38 26.26
CA ASN A 347 -30.89 6.49 27.02
C ASN A 347 -31.63 5.24 27.53
N ARG A 348 -32.62 4.75 26.79
CA ARG A 348 -33.28 3.47 27.10
C ARG A 348 -32.59 2.35 26.34
N ALA A 349 -32.25 1.27 27.04
CA ALA A 349 -31.68 0.09 26.42
C ALA A 349 -32.73 -0.62 25.55
N VAL A 350 -32.52 -0.56 24.23
CA VAL A 350 -33.37 -1.21 23.22
C VAL A 350 -32.94 -2.65 23.04
N GLN A 351 -31.62 -2.89 22.98
CA GLN A 351 -31.04 -4.22 22.82
C GLN A 351 -29.81 -4.39 23.70
N VAL A 352 -29.66 -5.57 24.28
CA VAL A 352 -28.47 -5.99 25.04
C VAL A 352 -28.14 -7.41 24.60
N ARG A 353 -27.07 -7.58 23.81
CA ARG A 353 -26.77 -8.84 23.12
C ARG A 353 -25.30 -9.22 23.26
N GLY A 354 -25.05 -10.49 23.56
CA GLY A 354 -23.72 -11.08 23.54
C GLY A 354 -23.38 -11.70 22.17
N PHE A 355 -22.33 -12.51 22.15
CA PHE A 355 -21.88 -13.25 20.97
C PHE A 355 -23.02 -14.03 20.31
N GLY A 356 -23.16 -13.92 18.99
CA GLY A 356 -24.19 -14.62 18.21
C GLY A 356 -25.62 -14.22 18.59
N ASN A 357 -25.83 -12.97 19.03
CA ASN A 357 -27.11 -12.45 19.53
C ASN A 357 -27.66 -13.14 20.79
N ARG A 358 -26.82 -13.87 21.55
CA ARG A 358 -27.25 -14.46 22.83
C ARG A 358 -27.73 -13.38 23.81
N LEU A 359 -28.60 -13.78 24.73
CA LEU A 359 -28.99 -12.92 25.85
C LEU A 359 -27.82 -12.75 26.84
N ALA A 360 -27.87 -11.65 27.60
CA ALA A 360 -26.94 -11.42 28.70
C ALA A 360 -27.11 -12.50 29.77
N THR A 361 -25.99 -13.00 30.29
CA THR A 361 -26.02 -13.91 31.45
C THR A 361 -26.44 -13.14 32.70
N ALA A 362 -26.82 -13.86 33.76
CA ALA A 362 -27.17 -13.23 35.03
C ALA A 362 -26.03 -12.37 35.61
N GLU A 363 -24.78 -12.78 35.42
CA GLU A 363 -23.62 -12.02 35.87
C GLU A 363 -23.43 -10.75 35.04
N GLU A 364 -23.52 -10.86 33.72
CA GLU A 364 -23.41 -9.71 32.83
C GLU A 364 -24.55 -8.72 33.06
N ARG A 365 -25.77 -9.20 33.34
CA ARG A 365 -26.93 -8.36 33.66
C ARG A 365 -26.67 -7.52 34.92
N LYS A 366 -26.06 -8.09 35.97
CA LYS A 366 -25.67 -7.33 37.17
C LYS A 366 -24.67 -6.20 36.85
N ILE A 367 -23.75 -6.43 35.91
CA ILE A 367 -22.80 -5.39 35.48
C ILE A 367 -23.52 -4.29 34.68
N VAL A 368 -24.44 -4.68 33.79
CA VAL A 368 -25.26 -3.73 33.02
C VAL A 368 -26.15 -2.90 33.95
N GLU A 369 -26.76 -3.49 34.97
CA GLU A 369 -27.55 -2.78 35.99
C GLU A 369 -26.70 -1.76 36.77
N ARG A 370 -25.47 -2.14 37.12
CA ARG A 370 -24.53 -1.24 37.79
C ARG A 370 -24.17 -0.04 36.91
N TRP A 371 -23.81 -0.30 35.66
CA TRP A 371 -23.55 0.76 34.67
C TRP A 371 -24.78 1.65 34.47
N ALA A 372 -25.96 1.04 34.33
CA ALA A 372 -27.20 1.75 34.09
C ALA A 372 -27.57 2.68 35.24
N LYS A 373 -27.42 2.20 36.49
CA LYS A 373 -27.60 3.03 37.69
C LYS A 373 -26.59 4.19 37.75
N ALA A 374 -25.33 3.94 37.37
CA ALA A 374 -24.28 4.96 37.42
C ALA A 374 -24.43 6.04 36.34
N ARG A 375 -25.00 5.71 35.18
CA ARG A 375 -25.10 6.61 34.01
C ARG A 375 -26.53 7.05 33.68
N GLY A 376 -27.52 6.65 34.47
CA GLY A 376 -28.92 7.02 34.24
C GLY A 376 -29.53 6.37 32.99
N VAL A 377 -29.10 5.15 32.65
CA VAL A 377 -29.67 4.36 31.54
C VAL A 377 -30.89 3.61 32.03
N VAL A 378 -31.97 3.61 31.25
CA VAL A 378 -33.19 2.87 31.58
C VAL A 378 -33.11 1.47 30.97
N LEU A 379 -33.09 0.44 31.81
CA LEU A 379 -33.17 -0.95 31.35
C LEU A 379 -34.64 -1.35 31.20
N ARG A 380 -34.99 -1.96 30.07
CA ARG A 380 -36.29 -2.61 29.89
C ARG A 380 -36.23 -3.99 30.56
N ALA A 381 -37.29 -4.34 31.30
CA ALA A 381 -37.38 -5.57 32.10
C ALA A 381 -37.09 -6.85 31.28
#